data_AF-A0AAV8ZBQ4-F1
#
_entry.id   AF-A0AAV8ZBQ4-F1
#
_cell.length_a   1.000
_cell.length_b   1.000
_cell.length_c   1.000
_cell.angle_alpha   90.00
_cell.angle_beta   90.00
_cell.angle_gamma   90.00
#
_symmetry.space_group_name_H-M   'P 1'
#
loop_
_entity.id
_entity.type
_entity.pdbx_description
1 polymer ?
#
loop_
_entity_poly.entity_id
_entity_poly.type
_entity_poly.pdbx_seq_one_letter_code
_entity_poly.pdbx_strand_id
1 'polypeptide(L)' 'TSSIGDAVYSSRWYQSDAKTMKTCLLIMMRTNRPATLDALPLGKMDYQLFLMILKTSYSYLTLLNQTT' A
#
# COMPACT_ATOMS: atom_id res chain seq x y z
N THR A 1 -2.76 3.97 -11.30
CA THR A 1 -4.10 3.57 -10.82
C THR A 1 -4.55 4.65 -9.86
N SER A 2 -5.59 5.43 -10.20
CA SER A 2 -6.04 6.52 -9.33
C SER A 2 -6.45 5.97 -7.96
N SER A 3 -5.96 6.58 -6.88
CA SER A 3 -6.39 6.19 -5.56
C SER A 3 -7.86 6.54 -5.37
N ILE A 4 -8.54 5.87 -4.43
CA ILE A 4 -9.92 6.18 -4.09
C ILE A 4 -10.04 7.65 -3.65
N GLY A 5 -9.01 8.20 -3.00
CA GLY A 5 -8.95 9.62 -2.63
C GLY A 5 -8.98 10.54 -3.84
N ASP A 6 -8.21 10.24 -4.89
CA ASP A 6 -8.15 11.05 -6.11
C ASP A 6 -9.45 10.99 -6.92
N ALA A 7 -10.10 9.82 -6.95
CA ALA A 7 -11.40 9.64 -7.59
C ALA A 7 -12.50 10.44 -6.88
N VAL A 8 -12.48 10.47 -5.55
CA VAL A 8 -13.41 11.29 -4.77
C VAL A 8 -13.09 12.78 -4.93
N TYR A 9 -11.82 13.17 -4.96
CA TYR A 9 -11.41 14.56 -5.16
C TYR A 9 -11.83 15.11 -6.54
N SER A 10 -11.70 14.30 -7.60
CA SER A 10 -12.12 14.64 -8.96
C SER A 10 -13.64 14.61 -9.18
N SER A 11 -14.41 14.06 -8.22
CA SER A 11 -15.87 14.14 -8.26
C SER A 11 -16.36 15.57 -7.96
N ARG A 12 -17.55 15.95 -8.43
CA ARG A 12 -18.19 17.25 -8.11
C ARG A 12 -18.82 17.24 -6.71
N TRP A 13 -18.08 16.77 -5.70
CA TRP A 13 -18.56 16.57 -4.32
C TRP A 13 -19.04 17.88 -3.64
N TYR A 14 -18.54 19.03 -4.11
CA TYR A 14 -18.93 20.37 -3.64
C TYR A 14 -20.30 20.84 -4.15
N GLN A 15 -20.88 20.17 -5.16
CA GLN A 15 -22.25 20.43 -5.64
C GLN A 15 -23.28 19.47 -5.03
N SER A 16 -22.83 18.51 -4.22
CA SER A 16 -23.68 17.51 -3.57
C SER A 16 -24.27 18.03 -2.25
N ASP A 17 -25.24 17.29 -1.71
CA ASP A 17 -25.83 17.57 -0.40
C ASP A 17 -24.78 17.64 0.72
N ALA A 18 -25.06 18.43 1.76
CA ALA A 18 -24.15 18.67 2.89
C ALA A 18 -23.76 17.37 3.62
N LYS A 19 -24.64 16.37 3.61
CA LYS A 19 -24.34 15.03 4.15
C LYS A 19 -23.27 14.32 3.31
N THR A 20 -23.44 14.33 1.99
CA THR A 20 -22.51 13.70 1.04
C THR A 20 -21.14 14.38 1.06
N MET A 21 -21.11 15.72 1.17
CA MET A 21 -19.87 16.49 1.30
C MET A 21 -19.04 16.06 2.53
N LYS A 22 -19.70 15.93 3.69
CA LYS A 22 -19.05 15.44 4.92
C LYS A 22 -18.53 14.01 4.77
N THR A 23 -19.29 13.13 4.12
CA THR A 23 -18.87 11.76 3.85
C THR A 23 -17.66 11.71 2.91
N CYS A 24 -17.65 12.49 1.83
CA CYS A 24 -16.51 12.61 0.92
C CYS A 24 -15.24 13.10 1.63
N LEU A 25 -15.36 14.10 2.51
CA LEU A 25 -14.27 14.58 3.36
C LEU A 25 -13.68 13.48 4.25
N LEU A 26 -14.55 12.70 4.91
CA LEU A 26 -14.11 11.56 5.73
C LEU A 26 -13.39 10.51 4.90
N ILE A 27 -13.90 10.20 3.70
CA ILE A 27 -13.27 9.24 2.78
C ILE A 27 -11.89 9.76 2.31
N MET A 28 -11.78 11.03 1.94
CA MET A 28 -10.49 11.65 1.58
C MET A 28 -9.49 11.63 2.74
N MET A 29 -9.91 11.90 3.98
CA MET A 29 -9.04 11.78 5.15
C MET A 29 -8.59 10.34 5.43
N ARG A 30 -9.46 9.35 5.22
CA ARG A 30 -9.14 7.93 5.45
C ARG A 30 -8.21 7.37 4.38
N THR A 31 -8.45 7.72 3.12
CA THR A 31 -7.67 7.23 1.97
C THR A 31 -6.25 7.79 1.91
N ASN A 32 -6.00 8.93 2.57
CA ASN A 32 -4.65 9.46 2.78
C ASN A 32 -3.77 8.54 3.67
N ARG A 33 -4.36 7.61 4.42
CA ARG A 33 -3.60 6.58 5.13
C ARG A 33 -3.52 5.33 4.25
N PRO A 34 -2.32 4.92 3.79
CA PRO A 34 -2.19 3.71 3.02
C PRO A 34 -2.64 2.53 3.88
N ALA A 35 -3.53 1.70 3.35
CA ALA A 35 -3.92 0.45 3.98
C ALA A 35 -2.76 -0.53 3.87
N THR A 36 -1.77 -0.41 4.76
CA THR A 36 -0.62 -1.30 4.81
C THR A 36 -0.97 -2.52 5.65
N LEU A 37 -0.79 -3.70 5.07
CA LEU A 37 -0.82 -4.94 5.82
C LEU A 37 0.54 -5.12 6.49
N ASP A 38 0.57 -5.02 7.82
CA ASP A 38 1.78 -5.28 8.60
C ASP A 38 2.00 -6.80 8.68
N ALA A 39 3.06 -7.28 8.04
CA ALA A 39 3.55 -8.65 8.15
C ALA A 39 4.60 -8.71 9.26
N LEU A 40 4.16 -8.60 10.52
CA LEU A 40 5.02 -8.85 11.68
C LEU A 40 5.54 -10.30 11.60
N PRO A 41 6.84 -10.66 11.78
CA PRO A 41 8.06 -9.91 12.12
C PRO A 41 8.96 -9.50 10.92
N LEU A 42 8.43 -9.58 9.69
CA LEU A 42 9.17 -9.34 8.44
C LEU A 42 9.03 -7.90 7.91
N GLY A 43 8.08 -7.12 8.42
CA GLY A 43 7.87 -5.71 8.07
C GLY A 43 6.52 -5.46 7.40
N LYS A 44 6.39 -4.42 6.59
CA LYS A 44 5.18 -4.18 5.80
C LYS A 44 5.13 -5.15 4.63
N MET A 45 3.97 -5.73 4.36
CA MET A 45 3.73 -6.56 3.20
C MET A 45 3.75 -5.68 1.94
N ASP A 46 4.94 -5.50 1.37
CA ASP A 46 5.19 -4.71 0.18
C ASP A 46 6.09 -5.50 -0.79
N TYR A 47 6.11 -5.08 -2.05
CA TYR A 47 6.95 -5.67 -3.09
C TYR A 47 8.44 -5.67 -2.71
N GLN A 48 8.87 -4.64 -1.97
CA GLN A 48 10.21 -4.57 -1.38
C GLN A 48 10.53 -5.77 -0.48
N LEU A 49 9.58 -6.16 0.37
CA LEU A 49 9.77 -7.30 1.27
C LEU A 49 9.85 -8.62 0.49
N PHE A 50 9.00 -8.79 -0.52
CA PHE A 50 9.06 -9.96 -1.40
C PHE A 50 10.42 -10.10 -2.09
N LEU A 51 10.93 -9.00 -2.66
CA LEU A 51 12.25 -8.99 -3.28
C LEU A 51 13.37 -9.24 -2.28
N MET A 52 13.26 -8.72 -1.05
CA MET A 52 14.22 -8.98 0.01
C MET A 52 14.32 -10.47 0.31
N ILE A 53 13.19 -11.15 0.50
CA ILE A 53 13.14 -12.60 0.76
C ILE A 53 13.73 -13.40 -0.41
N LEU A 54 13.43 -12.99 -1.64
CA LEU A 54 13.97 -13.66 -2.84
C LEU A 54 15.50 -13.53 -2.90
N LYS A 55 16.02 -12.32 -2.66
CA LYS A 55 17.46 -12.03 -2.68
C LYS A 55 18.21 -12.79 -1.60
N THR A 56 17.69 -12.83 -0.37
CA THR A 56 18.33 -13.58 0.72
C THR A 56 18.35 -15.07 0.44
N SER A 57 17.25 -15.63 -0.08
CA SER A 57 17.17 -17.03 -0.49
C SER A 57 18.20 -17.37 -1.58
N TYR A 58 18.29 -16.51 -2.61
CA TYR A 58 19.27 -16.69 -3.68
C TYR A 58 20.72 -16.57 -3.18
N SER A 59 21.00 -15.58 -2.32
CA SER A 59 22.33 -15.43 -1.70
C SER A 59 22.73 -16.69 -0.93
N TYR A 60 21.80 -17.32 -0.23
CA TYR A 60 22.05 -18.56 0.50
C TYR A 60 22.36 -19.72 -0.45
N LEU A 61 21.60 -19.86 -1.55
CA LEU A 61 21.87 -20.86 -2.59
C LEU A 61 23.22 -20.65 -3.26
N THR A 62 23.61 -19.40 -3.56
CA THR A 62 24.90 -19.12 -4.18
C THR A 62 26.07 -19.45 -3.26
N LEU A 63 25.95 -19.15 -1.96
CA LEU A 63 26.99 -19.52 -0.98
C LEU A 63 27.12 -21.04 -0.88
N LEU A 64 26.01 -21.77 -0.83
CA LEU A 64 26.01 -23.23 -0.79
C LEU A 64 26.68 -23.85 -2.04
N ASN A 65 26.38 -23.31 -3.22
CA ASN A 65 26.98 -23.74 -4.49
C ASN A 65 28.46 -23.36 -4.64
N GLN A 66 28.95 -22.36 -3.90
CA GLN A 66 30.38 -22.02 -3.87
C GLN A 66 31.17 -22.91 -2.91
N THR A 67 30.51 -23.48 -1.90
CA THR A 67 31.14 -24.36 -0.90
C THR A 67 31.12 -25.84 -1.25
N THR A 68 30.31 -26.25 -2.25
CA THR A 68 30.24 -27.62 -2.79
C THR A 68 31.07 -27.71 -4.05
#